data_AF-A0A7S1S9G0-F1
#
_entry.id   AF-A0A7S1S9G0-F1
#
_cell.length_a   1.000
_cell.length_b   1.000
_cell.length_c   1.000
_cell.angle_alpha   90.00
_cell.angle_beta   90.00
_cell.angle_gamma   90.00
#
_symmetry.space_group_name_H-M   'P 1'
#
loop_
_entity.id
_entity.type
_entity.pdbx_description
1 polymer ?
#
loop_
_entity_poly.entity_id
_entity_poly.type
_entity_poly.pdbx_seq_one_letter_code
_entity_poly.pdbx_strand_id
1 'polypeptide(L)'
;ASAYSGDRHHGRSRRLPHVDGNYPSLIYLPVRPTDSWRLCAEAGAATLRHLAAAGSGRAEVHVIDAKSPPGWHVSLTPLLMLRKQFIDPLNARLQAVARAAGTSGTIFFDDGVEILSSRDGG
;
A
#
# COMPACT_ATOMS: atom_id res chain seq x y z
N ALA A 1 34.17 11.05 -23.44
CA ALA A 1 32.89 11.00 -24.16
C ALA A 1 32.55 9.55 -24.42
N SER A 2 31.52 9.00 -23.77
CA SER A 2 31.07 7.62 -23.98
C SER A 2 29.56 7.67 -24.26
N ALA A 3 29.16 7.06 -25.36
CA ALA A 3 27.85 7.23 -25.99
C ALA A 3 26.84 6.21 -25.45
N TYR A 4 25.65 6.70 -25.09
CA TYR A 4 24.45 5.89 -24.87
C TYR A 4 23.99 5.28 -26.21
N SER A 5 23.90 3.95 -26.29
CA SER A 5 23.26 3.27 -27.42
C SER A 5 21.75 3.25 -27.22
N GLY A 6 21.04 4.12 -27.94
CA GLY A 6 19.58 4.03 -28.07
C GLY A 6 19.19 2.89 -29.00
N ASP A 7 18.30 2.02 -28.53
CA ASP A 7 17.66 0.97 -29.34
C ASP A 7 16.88 1.60 -30.50
N ARG A 8 17.21 1.17 -31.72
CA ARG A 8 16.63 1.64 -32.98
C ARG A 8 15.53 0.69 -33.43
N HIS A 9 14.28 1.07 -33.20
CA HIS A 9 13.13 0.47 -33.90
C HIS A 9 12.71 1.37 -35.07
N HIS A 10 12.85 0.89 -36.31
CA HIS A 10 12.22 1.42 -37.53
C HIS A 10 12.42 2.91 -37.87
N GLY A 11 13.66 3.43 -37.81
CA GLY A 11 14.00 4.71 -38.47
C GLY A 11 13.39 5.98 -37.87
N ARG A 12 12.58 5.88 -36.80
CA ARG A 12 12.15 7.03 -36.00
C ARG A 12 12.93 7.05 -34.69
N SER A 13 13.86 8.00 -34.59
CA SER A 13 14.38 8.43 -33.29
C SER A 13 13.19 8.89 -32.44
N ARG A 14 12.87 8.14 -31.39
CA ARG A 14 11.97 8.59 -30.33
C ARG A 14 12.61 9.84 -29.70
N ARG A 15 12.06 11.01 -30.00
CA ARG A 15 12.46 12.29 -29.38
C ARG A 15 11.76 12.57 -28.05
N LEU A 16 10.89 11.67 -27.59
CA LEU A 16 10.14 11.86 -26.36
C LEU A 16 10.70 10.92 -25.28
N PRO A 17 11.12 11.44 -24.11
CA PRO A 17 11.46 10.59 -22.99
C PRO A 17 10.25 9.72 -22.66
N HIS A 18 10.53 8.48 -22.25
CA HIS A 18 9.56 7.56 -21.69
C HIS A 18 8.61 8.32 -20.74
N VAL A 19 7.30 8.28 -21.00
CA VAL A 19 6.33 8.78 -20.03
C VAL A 19 6.48 7.84 -18.83
N ASP A 20 7.16 8.29 -17.79
CA ASP A 20 7.23 7.54 -16.54
C ASP A 20 5.79 7.20 -16.14
N GLY A 21 5.53 5.92 -15.92
CA GLY A 21 4.19 5.39 -15.72
C GLY A 21 3.43 6.04 -14.55
N ASN A 22 2.17 5.67 -14.40
CA ASN A 22 1.44 5.96 -13.18
C ASN A 22 1.85 4.93 -12.11
N TYR A 23 2.14 5.40 -10.91
CA TYR A 23 2.58 4.60 -9.78
C TYR A 23 1.46 4.56 -8.72
N PRO A 24 1.07 3.36 -8.25
CA PRO A 24 0.18 3.22 -7.12
C PRO A 24 0.84 3.82 -5.88
N SER A 25 0.19 4.81 -5.28
CA SER A 25 0.73 5.61 -4.19
C SER A 25 -0.28 5.66 -3.06
N LEU A 26 0.18 5.40 -1.84
CA LEU A 26 -0.67 5.34 -0.65
C LEU A 26 -0.07 6.24 0.43
N ILE A 27 -0.92 7.05 1.06
CA ILE A 27 -0.57 7.83 2.25
C ILE A 27 -1.18 7.11 3.46
N TYR A 28 -0.35 6.73 4.41
CA TYR A 28 -0.75 5.90 5.54
C TYR A 28 0.06 6.17 6.80
N LEU A 29 -0.48 5.77 7.95
CA LEU A 29 0.23 5.69 9.22
C LEU A 29 0.64 4.24 9.48
N PRO A 30 1.94 3.92 9.59
CA PRO A 30 2.38 2.57 9.86
C PRO A 30 2.00 2.14 11.28
N VAL A 31 1.47 0.93 11.43
CA VAL A 31 1.13 0.33 12.71
C VAL A 31 2.15 -0.77 13.02
N ARG A 32 2.78 -0.69 14.19
CA ARG A 32 3.65 -1.75 14.70
C ARG A 32 2.84 -2.63 15.65
N PRO A 33 2.40 -3.82 15.22
CA PRO A 33 1.59 -4.65 16.09
C PRO A 33 2.41 -5.20 17.26
N THR A 34 1.76 -5.34 18.40
CA THR A 34 2.26 -6.14 19.51
C THR A 34 2.16 -7.63 19.17
N ASP A 35 2.84 -8.49 19.92
CA ASP A 35 2.70 -9.93 19.74
C ASP A 35 1.27 -10.42 20.04
N SER A 36 0.56 -9.79 20.98
CA SER A 36 -0.85 -10.10 21.26
C SER A 36 -1.75 -9.85 20.05
N TRP A 37 -1.53 -8.74 19.33
CA TRP A 37 -2.29 -8.43 18.11
C TRP A 37 -2.00 -9.42 16.99
N ARG A 38 -0.73 -9.82 16.84
CA ARG A 38 -0.34 -10.83 15.84
C ARG A 38 -1.01 -12.18 16.11
N LEU A 39 -1.00 -12.64 17.36
CA LEU A 39 -1.66 -13.88 17.76
C LEU A 39 -3.18 -13.82 17.51
N CYS A 40 -3.81 -12.68 17.81
CA CYS A 40 -5.23 -12.47 17.54
C CYS A 40 -5.54 -12.54 16.03
N ALA A 41 -4.73 -11.87 15.20
CA ALA A 41 -4.88 -11.90 13.74
C ALA A 41 -4.64 -13.30 13.16
N GLU A 42 -3.68 -14.06 13.68
CA GLU A 42 -3.43 -15.44 13.27
C GLU A 42 -4.61 -16.36 13.62
N ALA A 43 -5.19 -16.22 14.81
CA ALA A 43 -6.38 -16.96 15.23
C ALA A 43 -7.61 -16.58 14.37
N GLY A 44 -7.78 -15.30 14.06
CA GLY A 44 -8.83 -14.82 13.15
C GLY A 44 -8.67 -15.39 11.75
N ALA A 45 -7.46 -15.36 11.20
CA ALA A 45 -7.16 -15.92 9.88
C ALA A 45 -7.37 -17.44 9.82
N ALA A 46 -7.00 -18.18 10.87
CA ALA A 46 -7.28 -19.61 10.98
C ALA A 46 -8.79 -19.88 10.94
N THR A 47 -9.57 -19.10 11.70
CA THR A 47 -11.04 -19.19 11.71
C THR A 47 -11.63 -18.92 10.33
N LEU A 48 -11.18 -17.85 9.66
CA LEU A 48 -11.62 -17.52 8.30
C LEU A 48 -11.27 -18.62 7.28
N ARG A 49 -10.09 -19.26 7.39
CA ARG A 49 -9.71 -20.38 6.52
C ARG A 49 -10.61 -21.59 6.72
N HIS A 50 -10.98 -21.90 7.96
CA HIS A 50 -11.92 -22.97 8.24
C HIS A 50 -13.30 -22.68 7.64
N LEU A 51 -13.79 -21.45 7.76
CA LEU A 51 -15.06 -21.02 7.15
C LEU A 51 -15.00 -21.07 5.62
N ALA A 52 -13.90 -20.60 5.03
CA ALA A 52 -13.67 -20.66 3.58
C ALA A 52 -13.67 -22.10 3.06
N ALA A 53 -13.05 -23.04 3.80
CA ALA A 53 -13.02 -24.46 3.44
C ALA A 53 -14.37 -25.17 3.62
N ALA A 54 -15.19 -24.73 4.57
CA ALA A 54 -16.55 -25.24 4.78
C ALA A 54 -17.55 -24.71 3.74
N GLY A 55 -17.25 -23.56 3.13
CA GLY A 55 -18.03 -22.98 2.04
C GLY A 55 -17.81 -23.72 0.71
N SER A 56 -18.80 -23.69 -0.17
CA SER A 56 -18.73 -24.29 -1.51
C SER A 56 -17.87 -23.49 -2.52
N GLY A 57 -17.09 -22.50 -2.05
CA GLY A 57 -16.36 -21.54 -2.88
C GLY A 57 -14.84 -21.62 -2.68
N ARG A 58 -14.08 -21.25 -3.72
CA ARG A 58 -12.61 -21.14 -3.69
C ARG A 58 -12.14 -19.84 -3.01
N ALA A 59 -12.63 -19.56 -1.80
CA ALA A 59 -12.20 -18.37 -1.08
C ALA A 59 -10.79 -18.56 -0.51
N GLU A 60 -9.87 -17.69 -0.88
CA GLU A 60 -8.50 -17.67 -0.34
C GLU A 60 -8.39 -16.63 0.78
N VAL A 61 -7.77 -17.02 1.89
CA VAL A 61 -7.55 -16.12 3.04
C VAL A 61 -6.08 -15.72 3.07
N HIS A 62 -5.81 -14.49 2.65
CA HIS A 62 -4.49 -13.89 2.70
C HIS A 62 -4.29 -13.13 4.01
N VAL A 63 -3.10 -13.25 4.60
CA VAL A 63 -2.69 -12.48 5.78
C VAL A 63 -1.57 -11.54 5.35
N ILE A 64 -1.72 -10.26 5.67
CA ILE A 64 -0.71 -9.24 5.37
C ILE A 64 0.40 -9.36 6.42
N ASP A 65 1.64 -9.55 5.95
CA ASP A 65 2.82 -9.51 6.82
C ASP A 65 3.04 -8.07 7.33
N ALA A 66 2.95 -7.90 8.64
CA ALA A 66 3.14 -6.61 9.29
C ALA A 66 4.56 -6.04 9.12
N LYS A 67 5.56 -6.89 8.77
CA LYS A 67 6.95 -6.46 8.56
C LYS A 67 7.23 -6.01 7.13
N SER A 68 6.42 -6.45 6.17
CA SER A 68 6.57 -6.07 4.75
C SER A 68 5.89 -4.73 4.48
N PRO A 69 6.51 -3.75 3.77
CA PRO A 69 5.80 -2.52 3.38
C PRO A 69 4.65 -2.81 2.40
N PRO A 70 3.48 -2.15 2.52
CA PRO A 70 3.14 -1.14 3.53
C PRO A 70 2.76 -1.71 4.90
N GLY A 71 2.55 -3.02 5.00
CA GLY A 71 2.33 -3.73 6.26
C GLY A 71 0.98 -3.38 6.87
N TRP A 72 0.88 -3.51 8.18
CA TRP A 72 -0.31 -3.05 8.90
C TRP A 72 -0.27 -1.54 9.01
N HIS A 73 -1.38 -0.89 8.65
CA HIS A 73 -1.41 0.56 8.59
C HIS A 73 -2.84 1.10 8.68
N VAL A 74 -2.95 2.39 8.97
CA VAL A 74 -4.18 3.17 8.80
C VAL A 74 -4.04 4.00 7.54
N SER A 75 -4.84 3.70 6.52
CA SER A 75 -4.85 4.49 5.28
C SER A 75 -5.45 5.87 5.56
N LEU A 76 -4.75 6.94 5.16
CA LEU A 76 -5.23 8.32 5.30
C LEU A 76 -5.91 8.83 4.04
N THR A 77 -5.66 8.17 2.91
CA THR A 77 -6.27 8.47 1.61
C THR A 77 -6.62 7.17 0.89
N PRO A 78 -7.54 7.22 -0.08
CA PRO A 78 -7.65 6.17 -1.09
C PRO A 78 -6.32 5.97 -1.83
N LEU A 79 -6.18 4.83 -2.51
CA LEU A 79 -5.03 4.57 -3.38
C LEU A 79 -5.00 5.59 -4.53
N LEU A 80 -3.89 6.29 -4.70
CA LEU A 80 -3.69 7.34 -5.70
C LEU A 80 -2.83 6.82 -6.84
N MET A 81 -3.14 7.23 -8.08
CA MET A 81 -2.28 7.00 -9.24
C MET A 81 -1.47 8.26 -9.52
N LEU A 82 -0.17 8.23 -9.20
CA LEU A 82 0.71 9.39 -9.36
C LEU A 82 1.70 9.18 -10.49
N ARG A 83 1.93 10.21 -11.31
CA ARG A 83 3.08 10.21 -12.22
C ARG A 83 4.35 10.40 -11.40
N LYS A 84 5.45 9.76 -11.82
CA LYS A 84 6.74 9.80 -11.12
C LYS A 84 7.21 11.21 -10.74
N GLN A 85 7.05 12.17 -11.66
CA GLN A 85 7.42 13.57 -11.46
C GLN A 85 6.72 14.27 -10.29
N PHE A 86 5.60 13.70 -9.79
CA PHE A 86 4.85 14.24 -8.65
C PHE A 86 5.11 13.48 -7.34
N ILE A 87 5.79 12.33 -7.37
CA ILE A 87 6.06 11.53 -6.17
C ILE A 87 6.96 12.29 -5.20
N ASP A 88 8.12 12.75 -5.67
CA ASP A 88 9.08 13.46 -4.81
C ASP A 88 8.54 14.82 -4.31
N PRO A 89 7.89 15.66 -5.15
CA PRO A 89 7.23 16.87 -4.67
C PRO A 89 6.15 16.61 -3.62
N LEU A 90 5.33 15.57 -3.79
CA LEU A 90 4.31 15.20 -2.81
C LEU A 90 4.96 14.77 -1.50
N ASN A 91 5.99 13.92 -1.54
CA ASN A 91 6.73 13.49 -0.36
C ASN A 91 7.32 14.68 0.42
N ALA A 92 7.95 15.63 -0.28
CA ALA A 92 8.50 16.83 0.33
C ALA A 92 7.42 17.67 1.02
N ARG A 93 6.26 17.83 0.37
CA ARG A 93 5.13 18.56 0.95
C ARG A 93 4.55 17.86 2.18
N LEU A 94 4.35 16.55 2.12
CA LEU A 94 3.84 15.76 3.24
C LEU A 94 4.78 15.84 4.45
N GLN A 95 6.09 15.77 4.24
CA GLN A 95 7.08 15.94 5.31
C GLN A 95 7.00 17.34 5.95
N ALA A 96 6.84 18.39 5.15
CA ALA A 96 6.68 19.74 5.67
C ALA A 96 5.40 19.89 6.51
N VAL A 97 4.28 19.34 6.03
CA VAL A 97 3.01 19.34 6.78
C VAL A 97 3.13 18.56 8.08
N ALA A 98 3.72 17.36 8.06
CA ALA A 98 3.91 16.55 9.25
C ALA A 98 4.79 17.24 10.31
N ARG A 99 5.88 17.90 9.88
CA ARG A 99 6.73 18.68 10.78
C ARG A 99 6.02 19.90 11.34
N ALA A 100 5.24 20.60 10.53
CA ALA A 100 4.49 21.78 10.96
C ALA A 100 3.35 21.43 11.92
N ALA A 101 2.70 20.29 11.75
CA ALA A 101 1.68 19.80 12.67
C ALA A 101 2.29 19.59 14.07
N GLY A 102 3.51 19.06 14.16
CA GLY A 102 4.24 18.93 15.43
C GLY A 102 3.57 18.04 16.48
N THR A 103 2.48 17.35 16.10
CA THR A 103 1.66 16.54 17.00
C THR A 103 2.12 15.09 16.97
N SER A 104 2.44 14.57 18.14
CA SER A 104 2.53 13.14 18.40
C SER A 104 1.31 12.72 19.22
N GLY A 105 0.77 11.55 18.93
CA GLY A 105 -0.40 11.02 19.61
C GLY A 105 -0.47 9.50 19.52
N THR A 106 -1.22 8.90 20.43
CA THR A 106 -1.50 7.48 20.44
C THR A 106 -2.80 7.22 19.68
N ILE A 107 -2.76 6.29 18.73
CA ILE A 107 -3.97 5.77 18.08
C ILE A 107 -4.47 4.62 18.94
N PHE A 108 -5.73 4.71 19.36
CA PHE A 108 -6.43 3.63 20.04
C PHE A 108 -7.34 2.95 19.03
N PHE A 109 -7.36 1.62 19.07
CA PHE A 109 -8.28 0.80 18.31
C PHE A 109 -9.25 0.17 19.30
N ASP A 110 -10.54 0.22 18.97
CA ASP A 110 -11.54 -0.47 19.76
C ASP A 110 -11.43 -1.99 19.56
N ASP A 111 -11.78 -2.75 20.59
CA ASP A 111 -11.86 -4.20 20.50
C ASP A 111 -13.07 -4.58 19.64
N GLY A 112 -12.80 -4.96 18.39
CA GLY A 112 -13.84 -5.32 17.44
C GLY A 112 -13.28 -5.90 16.14
N VAL A 113 -14.16 -6.62 15.43
CA VAL A 113 -13.87 -7.09 14.07
C VAL A 113 -14.84 -6.40 13.13
N GLU A 114 -14.30 -5.68 12.16
CA GLU A 114 -15.08 -5.08 11.08
C GLU A 114 -14.83 -5.85 9.78
N ILE A 115 -15.91 -6.20 9.08
CA ILE A 115 -15.84 -6.86 7.78
C ILE A 115 -16.08 -5.78 6.72
N LEU A 116 -15.02 -5.46 5.98
CA LEU A 116 -15.06 -4.47 4.91
C LEU A 116 -15.01 -5.17 3.56
N SER A 117 -15.88 -4.78 2.63
CA SER A 117 -15.79 -5.17 1.23
C SER A 117 -14.99 -4.13 0.44
N SER A 118 -14.03 -4.57 -0.38
CA SER A 118 -13.41 -3.67 -1.37
C SER A 118 -14.49 -3.13 -2.30
N ARG A 119 -14.52 -1.80 -2.49
CA ARG A 119 -15.53 -1.10 -3.28
C ARG A 119 -15.52 -1.52 -4.76
N ASP A 120 -14.38 -2.01 -5.21
CA ASP A 120 -14.18 -2.63 -6.51
C ASP A 120 -13.86 -4.11 -6.24
N GLY A 121 -14.78 -5.01 -6.59
CA GLY A 121 -14.49 -6.44 -6.63
C GLY A 121 -13.27 -6.66 -7.54
N GLY A 122 -12.38 -7.57 -7.14
CA GLY A 122 -11.14 -7.88 -7.86
C GLY A 122 -11.34 -8.24 -9.32
#